data_AF-A0A7W9G1D6-F1
#
_entry.id   AF-A0A7W9G1D6-F1
#
_cell.length_a   1.000
_cell.length_b   1.000
_cell.length_c   1.000
_cell.angle_alpha   90.00
_cell.angle_beta   90.00
_cell.angle_gamma   90.00
#
_symmetry.space_group_name_H-M   'P 1'
#
loop_
_entity.id
_entity.type
_entity.pdbx_description
1 polymer ?
#
loop_
_entity_poly.entity_id
_entity_poly.type
_entity_poly.pdbx_seq_one_letter_code
_entity_poly.pdbx_strand_id
1 'polypeptide(L)' 'MLERLFRDPSLRSSETGRALLRWLTMHVKEVDKGKDLVDLLPPHSTILLAETARGLAQRWDRFAEELERRLGETSESA' A
#
# COMPACT_ATOMS: atom_id res chain seq x y z
N MET A 1 3.64 -0.88 10.53
CA MET A 1 3.34 -2.09 9.73
C MET A 1 4.34 -2.29 8.58
N LEU A 2 4.54 -1.30 7.71
CA LEU A 2 5.57 -1.33 6.65
C LEU A 2 7.01 -1.50 7.16
N GLU A 3 7.33 -0.98 8.34
CA GLU A 3 8.67 -1.17 8.94
C GLU A 3 9.04 -2.65 9.13
N ARG A 4 8.06 -3.54 9.33
CA ARG A 4 8.31 -4.99 9.44
C ARG A 4 8.73 -5.57 8.09
N LEU A 5 8.08 -5.16 7.00
CA LEU A 5 8.49 -5.51 5.62
C LEU A 5 9.89 -4.96 5.27
N PHE A 6 10.20 -3.72 5.67
CA PHE A 6 11.55 -3.15 5.46
C PHE A 6 12.66 -3.84 6.27
N ARG A 7 12.31 -4.56 7.33
CA ARG A 7 13.25 -5.30 8.16
C ARG A 7 13.37 -6.77 7.75
N ASP A 8 12.56 -7.25 6.82
CA ASP A 8 12.62 -8.64 6.35
C ASP A 8 13.90 -8.88 5.52
N PRO A 9 14.83 -9.75 5.97
CA PRO A 9 16.07 -10.03 5.26
C PRO A 9 15.87 -10.68 3.90
N SER A 10 14.80 -11.47 3.73
CA SER A 10 14.51 -12.20 2.48
C SER A 10 14.07 -11.26 1.35
N LEU A 11 13.37 -10.18 1.70
CA LEU A 11 12.99 -9.13 0.76
C LEU A 11 14.17 -8.20 0.44
N ARG A 12 15.08 -7.98 1.40
CA ARG A 12 16.26 -7.13 1.17
C ARG A 12 17.35 -7.83 0.36
N SER A 13 17.46 -9.16 0.45
CA SER A 13 18.44 -9.93 -0.29
C SER A 13 18.05 -10.16 -1.75
N SER A 14 16.74 -10.18 -2.08
CA SER A 14 16.25 -10.35 -3.45
C SER A 14 16.04 -9.03 -4.21
N GLU A 15 16.31 -9.04 -5.52
CA GLU A 15 16.05 -7.87 -6.37
C GLU A 15 14.56 -7.55 -6.48
N THR A 16 13.73 -8.59 -6.62
CA THR A 16 12.26 -8.50 -6.61
C THR A 16 11.74 -7.92 -5.30
N GLY A 17 12.26 -8.36 -4.14
CA GLY A 17 11.86 -7.84 -2.84
C GLY A 17 12.25 -6.36 -2.65
N ARG A 18 13.46 -5.97 -3.09
CA ARG A 18 13.87 -4.55 -3.07
C ARG A 18 13.02 -3.69 -4.00
N ALA A 19 12.62 -4.20 -5.17
CA ALA A 19 11.73 -3.50 -6.09
C ALA A 19 10.34 -3.29 -5.47
N LEU A 20 9.79 -4.31 -4.82
CA LEU A 20 8.53 -4.23 -4.07
C LEU A 20 8.60 -3.20 -2.93
N LEU A 21 9.67 -3.23 -2.13
CA LEU A 21 9.86 -2.28 -1.03
C LEU A 21 9.96 -0.82 -1.53
N ARG A 22 10.66 -0.57 -2.64
CA ARG A 22 10.72 0.77 -3.25
C ARG A 22 9.34 1.23 -3.71
N TRP A 23 8.60 0.37 -4.40
CA TRP A 23 7.24 0.68 -4.86
C TRP A 23 6.31 1.00 -3.69
N LEU A 24 6.33 0.20 -2.61
CA LEU A 24 5.56 0.47 -1.39
C LEU A 24 5.96 1.79 -0.71
N THR A 25 7.25 2.12 -0.67
CA THR A 25 7.74 3.37 -0.06
C THR A 25 7.18 4.60 -0.77
N MET A 26 7.10 4.56 -2.10
CA MET A 26 6.58 5.68 -2.90
C MET A 26 5.13 5.99 -2.54
N HIS A 27 4.27 4.97 -2.48
CA HIS A 27 2.84 5.19 -2.17
C HIS A 27 2.59 5.73 -0.76
N VAL A 28 3.40 5.32 0.22
CA VAL A 28 3.23 5.74 1.63
C VAL A 28 3.64 7.20 1.84
N LYS A 29 4.77 7.61 1.24
CA LYS A 29 5.26 8.98 1.36
C LYS A 29 4.33 9.99 0.70
N GLU A 30 3.65 9.60 -0.37
CA GLU A 30 2.71 10.48 -1.06
C GLU A 30 1.41 10.69 -0.27
N VAL A 31 0.96 9.70 0.51
CA VAL A 31 -0.20 9.85 1.41
C VAL A 31 0.12 10.82 2.57
N ASP A 32 1.31 10.72 3.17
CA ASP A 32 1.67 11.60 4.28
C ASP A 32 1.88 13.06 3.83
N LYS A 33 2.49 13.30 2.67
CA LYS A 33 2.55 14.65 2.07
C LYS A 33 1.18 15.18 1.64
N GLY A 34 0.26 14.28 1.30
CA GLY A 34 -1.10 14.62 0.88
C GLY A 34 -1.90 15.31 1.99
N LYS A 35 -1.61 15.06 3.27
CA LYS A 35 -2.32 15.66 4.40
C LYS A 35 -2.13 17.19 4.45
N ASP A 36 -0.92 17.67 4.24
CA ASP A 36 -0.61 19.11 4.23
C ASP A 36 -1.22 19.83 3.00
N LEU A 37 -1.43 19.10 1.92
CA LEU A 37 -2.08 19.61 0.70
C LEU A 37 -3.59 19.71 0.84
N VAL A 38 -4.23 18.84 1.63
CA VAL A 38 -5.69 18.83 1.84
C VAL A 38 -6.17 20.12 2.48
N ASP A 39 -5.41 20.69 3.40
CA ASP A 39 -5.76 21.95 4.09
C ASP A 39 -5.79 23.18 3.16
N LEU A 40 -5.17 23.06 1.96
CA LEU A 40 -5.14 24.11 0.94
C LEU A 40 -6.26 23.96 -0.11
N LEU A 41 -7.04 22.88 -0.06
CA LEU A 41 -8.05 22.58 -1.07
C LEU A 41 -9.42 23.20 -0.75
N PRO A 42 -10.17 23.65 -1.77
CA PRO A 42 -11.58 24.00 -1.60
C PRO A 42 -12.42 22.82 -1.07
N PRO A 43 -13.56 23.09 -0.41
CA PRO A 43 -14.40 22.03 0.18
C PRO A 43 -14.89 20.99 -0.84
N HIS A 44 -15.28 21.42 -2.04
CA HIS A 44 -15.76 20.52 -3.09
C HIS A 44 -14.65 19.60 -3.63
N SER A 45 -13.41 20.10 -3.73
CA SER A 45 -12.24 19.30 -4.15
C SER A 45 -11.85 18.30 -3.08
N THR A 46 -12.02 18.66 -1.79
CA THR A 46 -11.78 17.77 -0.65
C THR A 46 -12.74 16.58 -0.64
N ILE A 47 -14.01 16.79 -1.00
CA ILE A 47 -15.00 15.70 -1.13
C ILE A 47 -14.58 14.70 -2.20
N LEU A 48 -14.23 15.19 -3.40
CA LEU A 48 -13.76 14.33 -4.51
C LEU A 48 -12.47 13.57 -4.15
N LEU A 49 -11.55 14.22 -3.44
CA LEU A 49 -10.32 13.58 -2.97
C LEU A 49 -10.63 12.50 -1.93
N ALA A 50 -11.57 12.73 -1.02
CA ALA A 50 -12.01 11.74 -0.05
C ALA A 50 -12.65 10.51 -0.71
N GLU A 51 -13.48 10.71 -1.75
CA GLU A 51 -14.05 9.61 -2.54
C GLU A 51 -12.96 8.81 -3.26
N THR A 52 -12.01 9.50 -3.87
CA THR A 52 -10.86 8.89 -4.54
C THR A 52 -10.00 8.07 -3.57
N ALA A 53 -9.71 8.62 -2.39
CA ALA A 53 -8.95 7.94 -1.34
C ALA A 53 -9.66 6.65 -0.87
N ARG A 54 -10.99 6.68 -0.71
CA ARG A 54 -11.78 5.48 -0.40
C ARG A 54 -11.70 4.43 -1.51
N GLY A 55 -11.77 4.86 -2.77
CA GLY A 55 -11.61 3.95 -3.92
C GLY A 55 -10.23 3.28 -3.96
N LEU A 56 -9.17 4.01 -3.60
CA LEU A 56 -7.82 3.45 -3.45
C LEU A 56 -7.74 2.47 -2.28
N ALA A 57 -8.34 2.80 -1.13
CA ALA A 57 -8.38 1.89 0.02
C ALA A 57 -9.03 0.55 -0.33
N GLN A 58 -10.17 0.57 -1.02
CA GLN A 58 -10.83 -0.67 -1.46
C GLN A 58 -9.99 -1.50 -2.44
N ARG A 59 -9.17 -0.87 -3.28
CA ARG A 59 -8.24 -1.60 -4.16
C ARG A 59 -7.13 -2.27 -3.38
N TRP A 60 -6.60 -1.60 -2.35
CA TRP A 60 -5.62 -2.18 -1.44
C TRP A 60 -6.19 -3.35 -0.64
N ASP A 61 -7.45 -3.25 -0.22
CA ASP A 61 -8.13 -4.32 0.50
C ASP A 61 -8.23 -5.59 -0.36
N ARG A 62 -8.71 -5.47 -1.61
CA ARG A 62 -8.74 -6.60 -2.56
C ARG A 62 -7.36 -7.17 -2.86
N PHE A 63 -6.33 -6.34 -2.86
CA PHE A 63 -4.96 -6.82 -3.04
C PHE A 63 -4.48 -7.62 -1.82
N ALA A 64 -4.84 -7.21 -0.60
CA ALA A 64 -4.55 -7.97 0.62
C ALA A 64 -5.27 -9.33 0.61
N GLU A 65 -6.55 -9.36 0.25
CA GLU A 65 -7.32 -10.61 0.09
C GLU A 65 -6.64 -11.59 -0.88
N GLU A 66 -6.14 -11.09 -2.02
CA GLU A 66 -5.42 -11.91 -3.00
C GLU A 66 -4.08 -12.44 -2.47
N LEU A 67 -3.35 -11.65 -1.68
CA LEU A 67 -2.13 -12.10 -1.02
C LEU A 67 -2.42 -13.19 0.01
N GLU A 68 -3.47 -13.02 0.81
CA GLU A 68 -3.92 -13.98 1.82
C GLU A 68 -4.38 -15.29 1.17
N ARG A 69 -5.14 -15.23 0.07
CA ARG A 69 -5.55 -16.39 -0.72
C ARG A 69 -4.35 -17.22 -1.19
N ARG A 70 -3.33 -16.55 -1.75
CA ARG A 70 -2.10 -17.23 -2.22
C ARG A 70 -1.31 -17.90 -1.09
N LEU A 71 -1.33 -17.32 0.12
CA LEU A 71 -0.71 -17.93 1.30
C LEU A 71 -1.47 -19.19 1.75
N GLY A 72 -2.81 -19.16 1.69
CA GLY A 72 -3.67 -20.32 1.97
C GLY A 72 -3.45 -21.47 0.98
N GLU A 73 -3.42 -21.17 -0.32
CA GLU A 73 -3.22 -22.16 -1.40
C GLU A 73 -1.85 -22.84 -1.35
N THR A 74 -0.81 -22.11 -0.91
CA THR A 74 0.54 -22.66 -0.75
C THR A 74 0.61 -23.67 0.41
N SER A 75 -0.30 -23.58 1.39
CA SER A 75 -0.35 -24.47 2.56
C SER A 75 -1.13 -25.77 2.31
N GLU A 76 -1.92 -25.84 1.22
CA GLU A 76 -2.77 -26.99 0.88
C GLU A 76 -2.15 -27.90 -0.20
N SER A 77 -1.01 -27.49 -0.79
CA SER A 77 -0.23 -28.26 -1.77
C SER A 77 1.13 -28.77 -1.26
N ALA A 78 1.37 -28.73 0.06
CA ALA A 78 2.56 -29.25 0.72
C ALA A 78 2.24 -30.52 1.53
#